data_AF-A0A965AMU4-F1
#
_entry.id   AF-A0A965AMU4-F1
#
_cell.length_a   1.000
_cell.length_b   1.000
_cell.length_c   1.000
_cell.angle_alpha   90.00
_cell.angle_beta   90.00
_cell.angle_gamma   90.00
#
_symmetry.space_group_name_H-M   'P 1'
#
loop_
_entity.id
_entity.type
_entity.pdbx_description
1 polymer ?
#
loop_
_entity_poly.entity_id
_entity_poly.type
_entity_poly.pdbx_seq_one_letter_code
_entity_poly.pdbx_strand_id
1 'polypeptide(L)'
;EPTADFAAVQTLMLARAARDNGIKVLLSGVGGDDLFTGYGRHTAGLIWAIANRVPGLRSLGSCVLGLFPPSSIRGRRLQRIGALLAMDQDSMLADGMSYSAVGTDRRRALLAPGLRDAIPADGIAEGLRRSLDATRVRHPVERLLDLELNGFMPDHNLNYTDKMAMRAGVEVRVPLIDHRLVASAMQLPLPYKISLRQTKRILRASQKDRLPADILTRPKQGFGVPVRSWLQGPARDLMEELTSPATLNARGLFDAGAVAALKADFRANRVDAAFSLFPMMAMELWCQALDSAETAPA
;
A
#
# COMPACT_ATOMS: atom_id res chain seq x y z
N GLU A 1 12.04 10.88 -8.19
CA GLU A 1 11.74 9.45 -7.98
C GLU A 1 10.28 9.19 -8.36
N PRO A 2 9.97 8.00 -8.90
CA PRO A 2 8.61 7.65 -9.30
C PRO A 2 7.74 7.39 -8.06
N THR A 3 6.61 8.09 -7.95
CA THR A 3 5.61 7.85 -6.91
C THR A 3 4.46 7.04 -7.48
N ALA A 4 4.33 5.79 -7.04
CA ALA A 4 3.33 4.85 -7.53
C ALA A 4 2.02 4.86 -6.72
N ASP A 5 1.69 5.98 -6.06
CA ASP A 5 0.44 6.16 -5.30
C ASP A 5 -0.45 7.21 -5.96
N PHE A 6 -1.71 6.86 -6.19
CA PHE A 6 -2.73 7.80 -6.65
C PHE A 6 -3.10 8.85 -5.60
N ALA A 7 -2.81 8.60 -4.31
CA ALA A 7 -3.02 9.57 -3.23
C ALA A 7 -2.21 10.86 -3.46
N ALA A 8 -1.12 10.80 -4.22
CA ALA A 8 -0.37 11.98 -4.65
C ALA A 8 -1.25 12.98 -5.43
N VAL A 9 -2.10 12.47 -6.34
CA VAL A 9 -3.02 13.29 -7.14
C VAL A 9 -4.05 13.99 -6.24
N GLN A 10 -4.68 13.25 -5.33
CA GLN A 10 -5.64 13.84 -4.38
C GLN A 10 -4.97 14.84 -3.46
N THR A 11 -3.75 14.58 -3.02
CA THR A 11 -3.00 15.47 -2.14
C THR A 11 -2.70 16.79 -2.83
N LEU A 12 -2.29 16.74 -4.10
CA LEU A 12 -2.08 17.95 -4.90
C LEU A 12 -3.40 18.75 -5.07
N MET A 13 -4.51 18.07 -5.36
CA MET A 13 -5.81 18.72 -5.51
C MET A 13 -6.27 19.39 -4.19
N LEU A 14 -6.11 18.68 -3.06
CA LEU A 14 -6.43 19.20 -1.74
C LEU A 14 -5.54 20.41 -1.39
N ALA A 15 -4.24 20.33 -1.67
CA ALA A 15 -3.31 21.41 -1.38
C ALA A 15 -3.59 22.65 -2.24
N ARG A 16 -3.95 22.48 -3.52
CA ARG A 16 -4.41 23.58 -4.38
C ARG A 16 -5.67 24.23 -3.82
N ALA A 17 -6.68 23.43 -3.49
CA ALA A 17 -7.90 23.95 -2.89
C ALA A 17 -7.63 24.70 -1.56
N ALA A 18 -6.74 24.19 -0.71
CA ALA A 18 -6.33 24.88 0.51
C ALA A 18 -5.66 26.22 0.19
N ARG A 19 -4.74 26.24 -0.78
CA ARG A 19 -4.04 27.45 -1.22
C ARG A 19 -4.99 28.50 -1.77
N ASP A 20 -5.94 28.10 -2.60
CA ASP A 20 -6.96 28.98 -3.19
C ASP A 20 -7.86 29.61 -2.11
N ASN A 21 -8.00 28.94 -0.96
CA ASN A 21 -8.71 29.43 0.23
C ASN A 21 -7.78 30.16 1.22
N GLY A 22 -6.56 30.53 0.83
CA GLY A 22 -5.60 31.27 1.66
C GLY A 22 -4.96 30.44 2.79
N ILE A 23 -5.17 29.14 2.82
CA ILE A 23 -4.60 28.23 3.82
C ILE A 23 -3.17 27.87 3.40
N LYS A 24 -2.21 28.19 4.26
CA LYS A 24 -0.79 27.91 4.04
C LYS A 24 -0.28 26.67 4.79
N VAL A 25 -1.01 26.22 5.80
CA VAL A 25 -0.61 25.10 6.66
C VAL A 25 -1.79 24.16 6.87
N LEU A 26 -1.57 22.86 6.67
CA LEU A 26 -2.51 21.78 6.95
C LEU A 26 -1.93 20.85 8.02
N LEU A 27 -2.82 20.27 8.85
CA LEU A 27 -2.47 19.19 9.76
C LEU A 27 -2.92 17.86 9.18
N SER A 28 -2.00 16.91 9.06
CA SER A 28 -2.24 15.57 8.55
C SER A 28 -2.33 14.54 9.67
N GLY A 29 -3.22 13.57 9.49
CA GLY A 29 -3.40 12.43 10.39
C GLY A 29 -2.47 11.25 10.12
N VAL A 30 -1.45 11.40 9.25
CA VAL A 30 -0.41 10.37 9.01
C VAL A 30 0.26 10.01 10.34
N GLY A 31 0.52 8.71 10.56
CA GLY A 31 0.94 8.17 11.85
C GLY A 31 -0.23 7.60 12.68
N GLY A 32 -1.47 8.05 12.44
CA GLY A 32 -2.63 7.53 13.15
C GLY A 32 -2.96 6.08 12.82
N ASP A 33 -2.66 5.62 11.61
CA ASP A 33 -2.79 4.21 11.22
C ASP A 33 -1.52 3.42 11.51
N ASP A 34 -0.36 4.03 11.24
CA ASP A 34 0.97 3.43 11.24
C ASP A 34 1.53 3.19 12.64
N LEU A 35 1.07 3.95 13.65
CA LEU A 35 1.47 3.76 15.05
C LEU A 35 0.42 2.98 15.87
N PHE A 36 -0.84 3.09 15.47
CA PHE A 36 -2.00 2.60 16.23
C PHE A 36 -2.84 1.57 15.48
N THR A 37 -2.26 0.85 14.53
CA THR A 37 -2.84 -0.34 13.87
C THR A 37 -4.11 -0.08 13.06
N GLY A 38 -4.10 0.88 12.14
CA GLY A 38 -5.32 1.28 11.41
C GLY A 38 -5.65 0.51 10.13
N TYR A 39 -4.65 -0.08 9.47
CA TYR A 39 -4.82 -0.79 8.21
C TYR A 39 -5.40 -2.21 8.35
N GLY A 40 -6.10 -2.68 7.31
CA GLY A 40 -6.66 -4.04 7.27
C GLY A 40 -5.61 -5.15 7.34
N ARG A 41 -4.37 -4.87 6.89
CA ARG A 41 -3.23 -5.79 7.03
C ARG A 41 -2.89 -6.09 8.49
N HIS A 42 -3.13 -5.16 9.42
CA HIS A 42 -2.96 -5.42 10.86
C HIS A 42 -3.97 -6.44 11.37
N THR A 43 -5.22 -6.34 10.95
CA THR A 43 -6.24 -7.34 11.28
C THR A 43 -5.88 -8.69 10.67
N ALA A 44 -5.40 -8.73 9.43
CA ALA A 44 -4.93 -9.97 8.79
C ALA A 44 -3.73 -10.59 9.55
N GLY A 45 -2.75 -9.78 9.96
CA GLY A 45 -1.61 -10.24 10.77
C GLY A 45 -2.04 -10.75 12.15
N LEU A 46 -3.06 -10.15 12.76
CA LEU A 46 -3.64 -10.64 14.01
C LEU A 46 -4.35 -11.99 13.82
N ILE A 47 -5.16 -12.13 12.76
CA ILE A 47 -5.82 -13.39 12.41
C ILE A 47 -4.79 -14.47 12.12
N TRP A 48 -3.75 -14.16 11.34
CA TRP A 48 -2.65 -15.08 11.04
C TRP A 48 -1.97 -15.55 12.32
N ALA A 49 -1.65 -14.64 13.25
CA ALA A 49 -0.99 -14.98 14.51
C ALA A 49 -1.86 -15.87 15.42
N ILE A 50 -3.17 -15.67 15.43
CA ILE A 50 -4.11 -16.54 16.17
C ILE A 50 -4.18 -17.91 15.50
N ALA A 51 -4.37 -17.96 14.19
CA ALA A 51 -4.46 -19.20 13.43
C ALA A 51 -3.17 -20.04 13.50
N ASN A 52 -2.01 -19.39 13.57
CA ASN A 52 -0.71 -20.07 13.67
C ASN A 52 -0.49 -20.78 15.01
N ARG A 53 -1.24 -20.44 16.07
CA ARG A 53 -1.13 -21.13 17.36
C ARG A 53 -1.79 -22.51 17.39
N VAL A 54 -2.69 -22.78 16.44
CA VAL A 54 -3.44 -24.04 16.37
C VAL A 54 -2.99 -24.79 15.11
N PRO A 55 -2.36 -25.97 15.25
CA PRO A 55 -1.96 -26.78 14.10
C PRO A 55 -3.14 -27.03 13.15
N GLY A 56 -2.92 -26.85 11.85
CA GLY A 56 -3.93 -27.07 10.81
C GLY A 56 -4.98 -25.96 10.62
N LEU A 57 -5.10 -25.00 11.55
CA LEU A 57 -6.11 -23.94 11.43
C LEU A 57 -5.83 -22.99 10.26
N ARG A 58 -4.56 -22.74 9.93
CA ARG A 58 -4.18 -21.93 8.76
C ARG A 58 -4.55 -22.61 7.45
N SER A 59 -4.26 -23.90 7.29
CA SER A 59 -4.56 -24.65 6.07
C SER A 59 -6.07 -24.82 5.89
N LEU A 60 -6.80 -25.14 6.97
CA LEU A 60 -8.26 -25.19 6.95
C LEU A 60 -8.85 -23.82 6.60
N GLY A 61 -8.39 -22.76 7.26
CA GLY A 61 -8.84 -21.39 7.00
C GLY A 61 -8.58 -20.96 5.56
N SER A 62 -7.38 -21.23 5.03
CA SER A 62 -7.05 -20.97 3.62
C SER A 62 -7.96 -21.72 2.67
N CYS A 63 -8.23 -23.00 2.91
CA CYS A 63 -9.11 -23.81 2.07
C CYS A 63 -10.53 -23.25 2.07
N VAL A 64 -11.13 -23.09 3.25
CA VAL A 64 -12.52 -22.62 3.40
C VAL A 64 -12.70 -21.22 2.84
N LEU A 65 -11.80 -20.29 3.16
CA LEU A 65 -11.90 -18.91 2.68
C LEU A 65 -11.61 -18.79 1.18
N GLY A 66 -10.84 -19.73 0.61
CA GLY A 66 -10.57 -19.80 -0.82
C GLY A 66 -11.78 -20.20 -1.67
N LEU A 67 -12.79 -20.85 -1.08
CA LEU A 67 -14.02 -21.25 -1.77
C LEU A 67 -15.00 -20.09 -2.03
N PHE A 68 -14.79 -18.94 -1.40
CA PHE A 68 -15.68 -17.79 -1.57
C PHE A 68 -15.53 -17.18 -2.97
N PRO A 69 -16.64 -16.92 -3.68
CA PRO A 69 -16.57 -16.42 -5.05
C PRO A 69 -16.03 -14.98 -5.08
N PRO A 70 -15.14 -14.64 -6.04
CA PRO A 70 -14.55 -13.29 -6.16
C PRO A 70 -15.54 -12.25 -6.72
N SER A 71 -16.77 -12.66 -7.05
CA SER A 71 -17.81 -11.80 -7.62
C SER A 71 -18.23 -10.65 -6.70
N SER A 72 -18.13 -10.84 -5.37
CA SER A 72 -18.49 -9.80 -4.39
C SER A 72 -17.26 -9.17 -3.70
N ILE A 73 -17.39 -7.92 -3.25
CA ILE A 73 -16.35 -7.24 -2.45
C ILE A 73 -16.00 -8.03 -1.19
N ARG A 74 -17.02 -8.61 -0.52
CA ARG A 74 -16.82 -9.44 0.67
C ARG A 74 -16.08 -10.74 0.33
N GLY A 75 -16.46 -11.41 -0.76
CA GLY A 75 -15.78 -12.61 -1.24
C GLY A 75 -14.30 -12.38 -1.53
N ARG A 76 -13.96 -11.30 -2.26
CA ARG A 76 -12.56 -10.92 -2.51
C ARG A 76 -11.76 -10.67 -1.23
N ARG A 77 -12.37 -10.03 -0.23
CA ARG A 77 -11.72 -9.80 1.09
C ARG A 77 -11.46 -11.12 1.82
N LEU A 78 -12.44 -12.03 1.83
CA LEU A 78 -12.30 -13.34 2.47
C LEU A 78 -11.23 -14.18 1.76
N GLN A 79 -11.27 -14.25 0.44
CA GLN A 79 -10.27 -14.94 -0.36
C GLN A 79 -8.86 -14.38 -0.13
N ARG A 80 -8.71 -13.05 -0.01
CA ARG A 80 -7.42 -12.42 0.34
C ARG A 80 -6.93 -12.86 1.71
N ILE A 81 -7.80 -12.94 2.72
CA ILE A 81 -7.43 -13.47 4.04
C ILE A 81 -7.00 -14.94 3.93
N GLY A 82 -7.73 -15.75 3.16
CA GLY A 82 -7.36 -17.15 2.88
C GLY A 82 -5.98 -17.28 2.26
N ALA A 83 -5.68 -16.48 1.23
CA ALA A 83 -4.38 -16.45 0.57
C ALA A 83 -3.24 -16.08 1.54
N LEU A 84 -3.46 -15.07 2.40
CA LEU A 84 -2.48 -14.68 3.42
C LEU A 84 -2.26 -15.75 4.48
N LEU A 85 -3.28 -16.56 4.82
CA LEU A 85 -3.15 -17.67 5.76
C LEU A 85 -2.28 -18.81 5.23
N ALA A 86 -2.28 -19.03 3.90
CA ALA A 86 -1.47 -20.05 3.24
C ALA A 86 0.04 -19.72 3.25
N MET A 87 0.39 -18.44 3.32
CA MET A 87 1.78 -17.97 3.25
C MET A 87 2.53 -18.19 4.58
N ASP A 88 3.86 -18.33 4.51
CA ASP A 88 4.71 -18.13 5.68
C ASP A 88 4.60 -16.68 6.18
N GLN A 89 5.15 -16.41 7.36
CA GLN A 89 4.95 -15.10 7.99
C GLN A 89 5.57 -13.96 7.17
N ASP A 90 6.78 -14.13 6.64
CA ASP A 90 7.51 -13.05 5.98
C ASP A 90 6.88 -12.74 4.62
N SER A 91 6.49 -13.78 3.86
CA SER A 91 5.71 -13.63 2.64
C SER A 91 4.36 -12.96 2.88
N MET A 92 3.65 -13.34 3.97
CA MET A 92 2.37 -12.72 4.35
C MET A 92 2.53 -11.23 4.67
N LEU A 93 3.58 -10.87 5.42
CA LEU A 93 3.88 -9.49 5.77
C LEU A 93 4.22 -8.67 4.52
N ALA A 94 5.10 -9.17 3.66
CA ALA A 94 5.52 -8.50 2.43
C ALA A 94 4.37 -8.33 1.43
N ASP A 95 3.57 -9.38 1.21
CA ASP A 95 2.37 -9.32 0.36
C ASP A 95 1.32 -8.37 0.93
N GLY A 96 1.19 -8.30 2.26
CA GLY A 96 0.37 -7.31 2.96
C GLY A 96 0.79 -5.85 2.70
N MET A 97 2.08 -5.60 2.44
CA MET A 97 2.61 -4.28 2.11
C MET A 97 2.39 -3.89 0.63
N SER A 98 2.20 -4.85 -0.27
CA SER A 98 2.09 -4.58 -1.71
C SER A 98 0.78 -3.93 -2.14
N TYR A 99 -0.30 -4.03 -1.34
CA TYR A 99 -1.68 -3.61 -1.69
C TYR A 99 -2.23 -4.15 -3.04
N SER A 100 -1.55 -5.13 -3.65
CA SER A 100 -1.90 -5.69 -4.95
C SER A 100 -2.73 -6.96 -4.79
N ALA A 101 -3.74 -7.12 -5.64
CA ALA A 101 -4.43 -8.40 -5.82
C ALA A 101 -3.64 -9.36 -6.72
N VAL A 102 -2.55 -8.88 -7.35
CA VAL A 102 -1.63 -9.68 -8.15
C VAL A 102 -0.57 -10.26 -7.20
N GLY A 103 -0.52 -11.59 -7.11
CA GLY A 103 0.45 -12.31 -6.26
C GLY A 103 1.91 -12.05 -6.68
N THR A 104 2.83 -12.32 -5.76
CA THR A 104 4.27 -12.02 -5.92
C THR A 104 4.88 -12.62 -7.18
N ASP A 105 4.66 -13.91 -7.45
CA ASP A 105 5.23 -14.59 -8.63
C ASP A 105 4.75 -13.94 -9.93
N ARG A 106 3.45 -13.63 -9.99
CA ARG A 106 2.87 -12.97 -11.15
C ARG A 106 3.40 -11.54 -11.29
N ARG A 107 3.60 -10.79 -10.20
CA ARG A 107 4.24 -9.47 -10.23
C ARG A 107 5.69 -9.55 -10.72
N ARG A 108 6.45 -10.54 -10.25
CA ARG A 108 7.83 -10.81 -10.69
C ARG A 108 7.89 -11.16 -12.18
N ALA A 109 6.94 -11.93 -12.67
CA ALA A 109 6.81 -12.26 -14.10
C ALA A 109 6.50 -11.06 -14.99
N LEU A 110 6.05 -9.92 -14.45
CA LEU A 110 5.84 -8.69 -15.22
C LEU A 110 7.16 -7.95 -15.50
N LEU A 111 8.23 -8.26 -14.79
CA LEU A 111 9.53 -7.63 -14.98
C LEU A 111 10.24 -8.24 -16.18
N ALA A 112 11.02 -7.42 -16.89
CA ALA A 112 11.88 -7.92 -17.96
C ALA A 112 12.89 -8.95 -17.41
N PRO A 113 13.33 -9.96 -18.21
CA PRO A 113 14.14 -11.08 -17.71
C PRO A 113 15.36 -10.66 -16.89
N GLY A 114 16.16 -9.70 -17.37
CA GLY A 114 17.36 -9.25 -16.64
C GLY A 114 17.06 -8.63 -15.27
N LEU A 115 15.98 -7.86 -15.16
CA LEU A 115 15.56 -7.28 -13.88
C LEU A 115 14.90 -8.32 -12.97
N ARG A 116 14.14 -9.24 -13.56
CA ARG A 116 13.53 -10.37 -12.86
C ARG A 116 14.61 -11.16 -12.13
N ASP A 117 15.68 -11.53 -12.84
CA ASP A 117 16.76 -12.36 -12.29
C ASP A 117 17.59 -11.64 -11.23
N ALA A 118 17.63 -10.30 -11.27
CA ALA A 118 18.31 -9.47 -10.27
C ALA A 118 17.55 -9.31 -8.93
N ILE A 119 16.25 -9.61 -8.91
CA ILE A 119 15.43 -9.52 -7.70
C ILE A 119 15.37 -10.87 -6.99
N PRO A 120 15.28 -10.94 -5.65
CA PRO A 120 15.04 -12.19 -4.93
C PRO A 120 13.80 -12.96 -5.43
N ALA A 121 13.88 -14.29 -5.44
CA ALA A 121 12.82 -15.15 -5.96
C ALA A 121 11.49 -15.00 -5.19
N ASP A 122 11.56 -14.78 -3.88
CA ASP A 122 10.42 -14.49 -3.02
C ASP A 122 9.88 -13.05 -3.15
N GLY A 123 10.50 -12.23 -4.00
CA GLY A 123 10.05 -10.87 -4.33
C GLY A 123 10.16 -9.87 -3.19
N ILE A 124 10.81 -10.21 -2.07
CA ILE A 124 11.00 -9.31 -0.95
C ILE A 124 12.30 -8.52 -1.17
N ALA A 125 12.18 -7.20 -1.31
CA ALA A 125 13.31 -6.30 -1.49
C ALA A 125 14.19 -6.24 -0.22
N GLU A 126 15.49 -5.99 -0.40
CA GLU A 126 16.48 -6.00 0.68
C GLU A 126 16.15 -5.01 1.82
N GLY A 127 15.61 -3.84 1.50
CA GLY A 127 15.15 -2.88 2.51
C GLY A 127 14.06 -3.46 3.43
N LEU A 128 13.11 -4.21 2.85
CA LEU A 128 12.03 -4.85 3.59
C LEU A 128 12.56 -6.03 4.41
N ARG A 129 13.50 -6.81 3.85
CA ARG A 129 14.12 -7.96 4.51
C ARG A 129 14.87 -7.57 5.78
N ARG A 130 15.63 -6.48 5.76
CA ARG A 130 16.33 -5.98 6.96
C ARG A 130 15.38 -5.71 8.14
N SER A 131 14.23 -5.07 7.88
CA SER A 131 13.20 -4.84 8.90
C SER A 131 12.54 -6.14 9.37
N LEU A 132 12.25 -7.06 8.44
CA LEU A 132 11.71 -8.38 8.77
C LEU A 132 12.65 -9.17 9.69
N ASP A 133 13.94 -9.19 9.40
CA ASP A 133 14.94 -9.92 10.20
C ASP A 133 15.12 -9.29 11.58
N ALA A 134 15.20 -7.96 11.66
CA ALA A 134 15.34 -7.22 12.93
C ALA A 134 14.14 -7.43 13.87
N THR A 135 12.97 -7.78 13.34
CA THR A 135 11.72 -7.90 14.10
C THR A 135 11.20 -9.33 14.20
N ARG A 136 11.98 -10.35 13.82
CA ARG A 136 11.57 -11.75 13.73
C ARG A 136 10.90 -12.32 15.00
N VAL A 137 11.33 -11.86 16.18
CA VAL A 137 10.80 -12.31 17.48
C VAL A 137 9.51 -11.60 17.92
N ARG A 138 9.08 -10.56 17.20
CA ARG A 138 7.92 -9.73 17.56
C ARG A 138 6.62 -10.32 17.01
N HIS A 139 5.49 -9.84 17.53
CA HIS A 139 4.19 -10.23 16.99
C HIS A 139 4.04 -9.77 15.54
N PRO A 140 3.38 -10.51 14.62
CA PRO A 140 3.25 -10.13 13.20
C PRO A 140 2.71 -8.71 12.98
N VAL A 141 1.77 -8.27 13.82
CA VAL A 141 1.26 -6.89 13.76
C VAL A 141 2.33 -5.86 14.10
N GLU A 142 3.19 -6.13 15.08
CA GLU A 142 4.30 -5.23 15.43
C GLU A 142 5.36 -5.21 14.33
N ARG A 143 5.59 -6.33 13.65
CA ARG A 143 6.44 -6.39 12.46
C ARG A 143 5.86 -5.53 11.33
N LEU A 144 4.56 -5.57 11.08
CA LEU A 144 3.90 -4.66 10.11
C LEU A 144 4.09 -3.20 10.47
N LEU A 145 3.91 -2.82 11.75
CA LEU A 145 4.11 -1.43 12.20
C LEU A 145 5.56 -0.98 11.99
N ASP A 146 6.54 -1.88 12.14
CA ASP A 146 7.95 -1.59 11.85
C ASP A 146 8.20 -1.37 10.35
N LEU A 147 7.67 -2.23 9.49
CA LEU A 147 7.73 -2.04 8.03
C LEU A 147 7.06 -0.74 7.58
N GLU A 148 6.02 -0.32 8.31
CA GLU A 148 5.35 0.95 8.06
C GLU A 148 6.23 2.14 8.45
N LEU A 149 6.81 2.10 9.65
CA LEU A 149 7.64 3.17 10.19
C LEU A 149 8.95 3.34 9.42
N ASN A 150 9.58 2.24 9.03
CA ASN A 150 10.93 2.23 8.45
C ASN A 150 10.97 2.10 6.92
N GLY A 151 9.81 2.07 6.26
CA GLY A 151 9.75 1.99 4.79
C GLY A 151 8.53 2.70 4.21
N PHE A 152 7.33 2.19 4.51
CA PHE A 152 6.11 2.71 3.88
C PHE A 152 5.85 4.20 4.16
N MET A 153 6.02 4.68 5.39
CA MET A 153 5.83 6.09 5.68
C MET A 153 6.86 7.01 5.00
N PRO A 154 8.19 6.82 5.19
CA PRO A 154 9.19 7.70 4.59
C PRO A 154 9.21 7.63 3.06
N ASP A 155 9.07 6.45 2.47
CA ASP A 155 9.22 6.25 1.02
C ASP A 155 7.89 6.41 0.25
N HIS A 156 6.77 6.60 0.96
CA HIS A 156 5.45 6.70 0.36
C HIS A 156 4.67 7.90 0.90
N ASN A 157 4.00 7.75 2.05
CA ASN A 157 3.01 8.71 2.54
C ASN A 157 3.61 10.09 2.75
N LEU A 158 4.77 10.16 3.42
CA LEU A 158 5.42 11.44 3.72
C LEU A 158 6.02 12.04 2.45
N ASN A 159 6.62 11.20 1.60
CA ASN A 159 7.27 11.62 0.37
C ASN A 159 6.31 12.34 -0.59
N TYR A 160 5.19 11.70 -0.95
CA TYR A 160 4.25 12.34 -1.87
C TYR A 160 3.51 13.49 -1.20
N THR A 161 3.24 13.40 0.10
CA THR A 161 2.50 14.46 0.80
C THR A 161 3.28 15.76 0.80
N ASP A 162 4.56 15.69 1.14
CA ASP A 162 5.46 16.84 1.15
C ASP A 162 5.57 17.46 -0.27
N LYS A 163 5.96 16.65 -1.26
CA LYS A 163 6.19 17.14 -2.63
C LYS A 163 4.93 17.71 -3.27
N MET A 164 3.79 17.04 -3.12
CA MET A 164 2.54 17.49 -3.74
C MET A 164 1.97 18.72 -3.05
N ALA A 165 2.08 18.83 -1.72
CA ALA A 165 1.63 20.01 -1.01
C ALA A 165 2.56 21.21 -1.25
N MET A 166 3.88 21.01 -1.24
CA MET A 166 4.86 22.04 -1.56
C MET A 166 4.73 22.57 -2.99
N ARG A 167 4.35 21.71 -3.94
CA ARG A 167 4.02 22.15 -5.32
C ARG A 167 2.87 23.17 -5.36
N ALA A 168 1.99 23.18 -4.36
CA ALA A 168 0.93 24.18 -4.21
C ALA A 168 1.28 25.28 -3.19
N GLY A 169 2.50 25.29 -2.65
CA GLY A 169 2.93 26.25 -1.63
C GLY A 169 2.16 26.11 -0.31
N VAL A 170 1.84 24.87 0.09
CA VAL A 170 1.15 24.54 1.35
C VAL A 170 2.02 23.60 2.19
N GLU A 171 2.27 23.96 3.44
CA GLU A 171 2.97 23.14 4.42
C GLU A 171 2.03 22.11 5.06
N VAL A 172 2.41 20.84 5.08
CA VAL A 172 1.67 19.79 5.78
C VAL A 172 2.46 19.34 7.00
N ARG A 173 1.89 19.53 8.19
CA ARG A 173 2.47 19.05 9.45
C ARG A 173 1.84 17.74 9.87
N VAL A 174 2.65 16.85 10.44
CA VAL A 174 2.27 15.47 10.80
C VAL A 174 2.44 15.26 12.31
N PRO A 175 1.57 15.86 13.15
CA PRO A 175 1.76 15.87 14.61
C PRO A 175 1.76 14.47 15.24
N LEU A 176 1.14 13.47 14.61
CA LEU A 176 1.09 12.13 15.17
C LEU A 176 2.41 11.35 15.07
N ILE A 177 3.38 11.84 14.28
CA ILE A 177 4.71 11.23 14.19
C ILE A 177 5.79 12.05 14.92
N ASP A 178 5.39 12.93 15.85
CA ASP A 178 6.34 13.50 16.82
C ASP A 178 7.11 12.36 17.51
N HIS A 179 8.43 12.48 17.57
CA HIS A 179 9.31 11.42 18.07
C HIS A 179 8.94 10.93 19.48
N ARG A 180 8.38 11.80 20.34
CA ARG A 180 7.92 11.41 21.69
C ARG A 180 6.67 10.54 21.62
N LEU A 181 5.75 10.86 20.71
CA LEU A 181 4.55 10.06 20.51
C LEU A 181 4.90 8.73 19.84
N VAL A 182 5.82 8.71 18.87
CA VAL A 182 6.33 7.48 18.27
C VAL A 182 6.97 6.58 19.33
N ALA A 183 7.88 7.12 20.15
CA ALA A 183 8.53 6.37 21.23
C ALA A 183 7.51 5.78 22.21
N SER A 184 6.53 6.59 22.63
CA SER A 184 5.46 6.14 23.53
C SER A 184 4.59 5.06 22.87
N ALA A 185 4.19 5.27 21.62
CA ALA A 185 3.35 4.33 20.89
C ALA A 185 4.06 2.99 20.66
N MET A 186 5.37 2.99 20.40
CA MET A 186 6.15 1.76 20.22
C MET A 186 6.28 0.91 21.49
N GLN A 187 6.16 1.51 22.67
CA GLN A 187 6.17 0.79 23.95
C GLN A 187 4.80 0.24 24.36
N LEU A 188 3.71 0.68 23.72
CA LEU A 188 2.36 0.25 24.08
C LEU A 188 2.13 -1.23 23.75
N PRO A 189 1.65 -2.04 24.72
CA PRO A 189 1.27 -3.42 24.45
C PRO A 189 0.19 -3.51 23.36
N LEU A 190 0.33 -4.49 22.48
CA LEU A 190 -0.53 -4.68 21.31
C LEU A 190 -2.06 -4.65 21.60
N PRO A 191 -2.59 -5.21 22.71
CA PRO A 191 -4.02 -5.15 23.01
C PRO A 191 -4.61 -3.74 23.18
N TYR A 192 -3.76 -2.75 23.49
CA TYR A 192 -4.16 -1.34 23.51
C TYR A 192 -4.26 -0.74 22.11
N LYS A 193 -3.63 -1.33 21.10
CA LYS A 193 -3.67 -0.85 19.71
C LYS A 193 -4.79 -1.51 18.92
N ILE A 194 -4.89 -2.84 18.97
CA ILE A 194 -5.79 -3.64 18.13
C ILE A 194 -6.49 -4.76 18.90
N SER A 195 -7.70 -5.09 18.46
CA SER A 195 -8.36 -6.36 18.69
C SER A 195 -9.08 -6.82 17.41
N LEU A 196 -9.58 -8.06 17.38
CA LEU A 196 -10.38 -8.56 16.25
C LEU A 196 -11.63 -7.70 15.95
N ARG A 197 -12.11 -6.94 16.94
CA ARG A 197 -13.31 -6.09 16.81
C ARG A 197 -12.99 -4.64 16.49
N GLN A 198 -11.79 -4.15 16.82
CA GLN A 198 -11.49 -2.72 16.74
C GLN A 198 -9.99 -2.43 16.52
N THR A 199 -9.72 -1.59 15.53
CA THR A 199 -8.43 -0.95 15.28
C THR A 199 -8.34 0.41 15.95
N LYS A 200 -7.12 0.93 16.14
CA LYS A 200 -6.88 2.25 16.75
C LYS A 200 -7.50 2.40 18.13
N ARG A 201 -7.52 1.33 18.94
CA ARG A 201 -8.24 1.27 20.22
C ARG A 201 -7.84 2.42 21.15
N ILE A 202 -6.56 2.55 21.49
CA ILE A 202 -6.07 3.61 22.37
C ILE A 202 -6.25 5.01 21.77
N LEU A 203 -6.04 5.15 20.45
CA LEU A 203 -6.21 6.44 19.78
C LEU A 203 -7.68 6.90 19.83
N ARG A 204 -8.63 6.00 19.58
CA ARG A 204 -10.07 6.28 19.73
C ARG A 204 -10.45 6.55 21.19
N ALA A 205 -9.96 5.75 22.13
CA ALA A 205 -10.22 5.95 23.55
C ALA A 205 -9.72 7.32 24.03
N SER A 206 -8.56 7.78 23.55
CA SER A 206 -8.00 9.09 23.91
C SER A 206 -8.86 10.29 23.46
N GLN A 207 -9.79 10.08 22.51
CA GLN A 207 -10.67 11.12 21.98
C GLN A 207 -12.13 10.93 22.37
N LYS A 208 -12.44 9.96 23.26
CA LYS A 208 -13.81 9.56 23.61
C LYS A 208 -14.71 10.73 24.01
N ASP A 209 -14.15 11.66 24.79
CA ASP A 209 -14.89 12.80 25.35
C ASP A 209 -14.68 14.09 24.54
N ARG A 210 -13.96 14.01 23.41
CA ARG A 210 -13.64 15.16 22.54
C ARG A 210 -14.31 15.09 21.17
N LEU A 211 -14.69 13.90 20.73
CA LEU A 211 -15.28 13.66 19.42
C LEU A 211 -16.63 12.96 19.55
N PRO A 212 -17.59 13.24 18.64
CA PRO A 212 -18.84 12.51 18.55
C PRO A 212 -18.64 10.98 18.42
N ALA A 213 -19.58 10.22 18.98
CA ALA A 213 -19.49 8.76 19.02
C ALA A 213 -19.45 8.12 17.61
N ASP A 214 -20.17 8.70 16.65
CA ASP A 214 -20.21 8.26 15.25
C ASP A 214 -18.85 8.43 14.56
N ILE A 215 -18.09 9.49 14.86
CA ILE A 215 -16.70 9.68 14.41
C ILE A 215 -15.78 8.62 15.03
N LEU A 216 -15.95 8.34 16.33
CA LEU A 216 -15.16 7.36 17.07
C LEU A 216 -15.42 5.91 16.65
N THR A 217 -16.60 5.59 16.11
CA THR A 217 -16.91 4.27 15.58
C THR A 217 -16.78 4.18 14.06
N ARG A 218 -16.48 5.29 13.38
CA ARG A 218 -16.39 5.33 11.92
C ARG A 218 -15.35 4.33 11.39
N PRO A 219 -15.72 3.49 10.40
CA PRO A 219 -14.76 2.64 9.69
C PRO A 219 -13.65 3.47 9.06
N LYS A 220 -12.44 2.89 8.96
CA LYS A 220 -11.35 3.50 8.21
C LYS A 220 -11.78 3.67 6.75
N GLN A 221 -11.64 4.89 6.25
CA GLN A 221 -11.71 5.20 4.84
C GLN A 221 -10.28 5.50 4.36
N GLY A 222 -9.94 4.96 3.19
CA GLY A 222 -8.67 5.28 2.54
C GLY A 222 -8.76 6.65 1.84
N PHE A 223 -7.60 7.24 1.58
CA PHE A 223 -7.48 8.44 0.74
C PHE A 223 -7.29 8.03 -0.72
N GLY A 224 -8.28 7.30 -1.24
CA GLY A 224 -8.18 6.60 -2.53
C GLY A 224 -8.98 7.25 -3.64
N VAL A 225 -8.48 7.13 -4.87
CA VAL A 225 -9.21 7.49 -6.11
C VAL A 225 -9.89 6.27 -6.72
N PRO A 226 -10.89 6.43 -7.60
CA PRO A 226 -11.47 5.32 -8.34
C PRO A 226 -10.54 4.85 -9.48
N VAL A 227 -9.30 4.46 -9.16
CA VAL A 227 -8.24 4.11 -10.13
C VAL A 227 -8.70 3.01 -11.09
N ARG A 228 -9.49 2.04 -10.62
CA ARG A 228 -10.06 0.98 -11.46
C ARG A 228 -10.94 1.56 -12.56
N SER A 229 -11.86 2.45 -12.19
CA SER A 229 -12.77 3.11 -13.14
C SER A 229 -12.02 4.05 -14.07
N TRP A 230 -10.95 4.70 -13.61
CA TRP A 230 -10.09 5.52 -14.46
C TRP A 230 -9.37 4.69 -15.52
N LEU A 231 -8.69 3.61 -15.12
CA LEU A 231 -7.93 2.75 -16.05
C LEU A 231 -8.81 1.95 -17.02
N GLN A 232 -10.09 1.74 -16.69
CA GLN A 232 -11.08 1.15 -17.62
C GLN A 232 -11.83 2.19 -18.45
N GLY A 233 -11.72 3.48 -18.12
CA GLY A 233 -12.46 4.58 -18.74
C GLY A 233 -11.54 5.73 -19.15
N PRO A 234 -11.62 6.90 -18.49
CA PRO A 234 -10.98 8.14 -18.98
C PRO A 234 -9.44 8.09 -19.07
N ALA A 235 -8.77 7.21 -18.33
CA ALA A 235 -7.32 7.02 -18.37
C ALA A 235 -6.92 5.74 -19.13
N ARG A 236 -7.86 5.07 -19.81
CA ARG A 236 -7.59 3.82 -20.53
C ARG A 236 -6.58 4.03 -21.64
N ASP A 237 -6.78 5.03 -22.49
CA ASP A 237 -5.91 5.23 -23.66
C ASP A 237 -4.48 5.58 -23.23
N LEU A 238 -4.34 6.43 -22.21
CA LEU A 238 -3.05 6.72 -21.59
C LEU A 238 -2.40 5.47 -21.00
N MET A 239 -3.17 4.60 -20.32
CA MET A 239 -2.65 3.33 -19.83
C MET A 239 -2.20 2.43 -20.97
N GLU A 240 -2.98 2.32 -22.05
CA GLU A 240 -2.64 1.51 -23.22
C GLU A 240 -1.36 1.99 -23.91
N GLU A 241 -1.19 3.31 -24.05
CA GLU A 241 -0.02 3.96 -24.63
C GLU A 241 1.25 3.74 -23.78
N LEU A 242 1.20 4.11 -22.48
CA LEU A 242 2.34 4.00 -21.57
C LEU A 242 2.75 2.55 -21.29
N THR A 243 1.85 1.59 -21.51
CA THR A 243 2.11 0.15 -21.35
C THR A 243 2.00 -0.61 -22.67
N SER A 244 2.24 0.08 -23.79
CA SER A 244 2.28 -0.56 -25.11
C SER A 244 3.50 -1.46 -25.24
N PRO A 245 3.47 -2.53 -26.05
CA PRO A 245 4.66 -3.35 -26.29
C PRO A 245 5.85 -2.54 -26.78
N ALA A 246 5.64 -1.53 -27.62
CA ALA A 246 6.70 -0.66 -28.11
C ALA A 246 7.35 0.13 -26.95
N THR A 247 6.53 0.79 -26.12
CA THR A 247 7.00 1.56 -24.96
C THR A 247 7.73 0.69 -23.95
N LEU A 248 7.15 -0.46 -23.59
CA LEU A 248 7.73 -1.37 -22.60
C LEU A 248 9.04 -2.00 -23.09
N ASN A 249 9.12 -2.39 -24.35
CA ASN A 249 10.33 -2.96 -24.94
C ASN A 249 11.44 -1.91 -25.07
N ALA A 250 11.11 -0.68 -25.46
CA ALA A 250 12.07 0.41 -25.52
C ALA A 250 12.63 0.75 -24.13
N ARG A 251 11.78 0.72 -23.10
CA ARG A 251 12.19 0.99 -21.72
C ARG A 251 12.99 -0.17 -21.09
N GLY A 252 12.67 -1.42 -21.44
CA GLY A 252 13.40 -2.61 -20.99
C GLY A 252 13.19 -3.01 -19.51
N LEU A 253 12.22 -2.41 -18.81
CA LEU A 253 11.95 -2.69 -17.38
C LEU A 253 10.89 -3.79 -17.17
N PHE A 254 9.97 -3.95 -18.13
CA PHE A 254 8.82 -4.86 -18.02
C PHE A 254 8.73 -5.79 -19.22
N ASP A 255 8.18 -6.98 -18.99
CA ASP A 255 7.88 -7.96 -20.01
C ASP A 255 6.56 -7.61 -20.71
N ALA A 256 6.63 -7.18 -21.97
CA ALA A 256 5.48 -6.73 -22.74
C ALA A 256 4.39 -7.81 -22.88
N GLY A 257 4.77 -9.09 -23.01
CA GLY A 257 3.83 -10.20 -23.14
C GLY A 257 3.07 -10.44 -21.84
N ALA A 258 3.77 -10.48 -20.72
CA ALA A 258 3.17 -10.64 -19.39
C ALA A 258 2.25 -9.46 -19.03
N VAL A 259 2.64 -8.22 -19.38
CA VAL A 259 1.80 -7.04 -19.16
C VAL A 259 0.56 -7.06 -20.06
N ALA A 260 0.68 -7.48 -21.32
CA ALA A 260 -0.48 -7.63 -22.21
C ALA A 260 -1.49 -8.65 -21.66
N ALA A 261 -1.02 -9.79 -21.12
CA ALA A 261 -1.87 -10.78 -20.47
C ALA A 261 -2.54 -10.22 -19.20
N LEU A 262 -1.81 -9.45 -18.38
CA LEU A 262 -2.37 -8.78 -17.21
C LEU A 262 -3.46 -7.76 -17.59
N LYS A 263 -3.25 -6.97 -18.63
CA LYS A 263 -4.25 -6.02 -19.16
C LYS A 263 -5.50 -6.75 -19.67
N ALA A 264 -5.33 -7.88 -20.36
CA ALA A 264 -6.46 -8.69 -20.80
C ALA A 264 -7.30 -9.22 -19.63
N ASP A 265 -6.66 -9.72 -18.57
CA ASP A 265 -7.35 -10.15 -17.34
C ASP A 265 -8.05 -9.00 -16.63
N PHE A 266 -7.42 -7.82 -16.58
CA PHE A 266 -7.99 -6.62 -15.97
C PHE A 266 -9.24 -6.15 -16.72
N ARG A 267 -9.19 -6.08 -18.06
CA ARG A 267 -10.33 -5.71 -18.90
C ARG A 267 -11.48 -6.70 -18.79
N ALA A 268 -11.17 -7.98 -18.66
CA ALA A 268 -12.17 -9.02 -18.45
C ALA A 268 -12.68 -9.12 -16.99
N ASN A 269 -12.27 -8.21 -16.10
CA ASN A 269 -12.60 -8.22 -14.67
C ASN A 269 -12.24 -9.55 -13.95
N ARG A 270 -11.24 -10.29 -14.46
CA ARG A 270 -10.75 -11.53 -13.85
C ARG A 270 -9.82 -11.24 -12.67
N VAL A 271 -9.01 -10.19 -12.78
CA VAL A 271 -8.05 -9.77 -11.75
C VAL A 271 -8.08 -8.24 -11.60
N ASP A 272 -8.03 -7.78 -10.37
CA ASP A 272 -7.86 -6.36 -10.05
C ASP A 272 -6.38 -5.95 -10.17
N ALA A 273 -5.96 -5.62 -11.39
CA ALA A 273 -4.59 -5.23 -11.70
C ALA A 273 -4.31 -3.72 -11.58
N ALA A 274 -5.29 -2.92 -11.15
CA ALA A 274 -5.14 -1.46 -11.17
C ALA A 274 -3.94 -0.97 -10.34
N PHE A 275 -3.70 -1.63 -9.18
CA PHE A 275 -2.57 -1.37 -8.29
C PHE A 275 -1.23 -1.94 -8.80
N SER A 276 -1.21 -2.62 -9.95
CA SER A 276 0.03 -3.06 -10.62
C SER A 276 0.27 -2.28 -11.91
N LEU A 277 -0.80 -1.94 -12.66
CA LEU A 277 -0.70 -1.15 -13.90
C LEU A 277 -0.40 0.33 -13.62
N PHE A 278 -1.01 0.93 -12.58
CA PHE A 278 -0.74 2.33 -12.26
C PHE A 278 0.72 2.60 -11.88
N PRO A 279 1.39 1.78 -11.05
CA PRO A 279 2.83 1.90 -10.82
C PRO A 279 3.68 1.84 -12.11
N MET A 280 3.31 1.00 -13.09
CA MET A 280 4.02 0.93 -14.37
C MET A 280 3.88 2.23 -15.16
N MET A 281 2.67 2.81 -15.19
CA MET A 281 2.44 4.12 -15.82
C MET A 281 3.23 5.22 -15.12
N ALA A 282 3.22 5.25 -13.79
CA ALA A 282 3.95 6.24 -13.00
C ALA A 282 5.47 6.11 -13.21
N MET A 283 5.99 4.88 -13.31
CA MET A 283 7.38 4.62 -13.64
C MET A 283 7.72 5.15 -15.04
N GLU A 284 6.92 4.81 -16.05
CA GLU A 284 7.19 5.27 -17.42
C GLU A 284 7.13 6.79 -17.55
N LEU A 285 6.13 7.45 -16.96
CA LEU A 285 6.04 8.91 -16.94
C LEU A 285 7.24 9.55 -16.24
N TRP A 286 7.72 8.95 -15.15
CA TRP A 286 8.90 9.43 -14.46
C TRP A 286 10.16 9.27 -15.33
N CYS A 287 10.32 8.14 -16.02
CA CYS A 287 11.44 7.95 -16.93
C CYS A 287 11.41 8.92 -18.11
N GLN A 288 10.25 9.14 -18.74
CA GLN A 288 10.10 10.14 -19.80
C GLN A 288 10.49 11.55 -19.35
N ALA A 289 10.06 11.93 -18.14
CA ALA A 289 10.42 13.22 -17.56
C ALA A 289 11.92 13.32 -17.22
N LEU A 290 12.58 12.20 -16.93
CA LEU A 290 14.03 12.14 -16.73
C LEU A 290 14.78 12.25 -18.07
N ASP A 291 14.32 11.54 -19.09
CA ASP A 291 14.91 11.55 -20.43
C ASP A 291 14.82 12.95 -21.08
N SER A 292 13.75 13.71 -20.77
CA SER A 292 13.55 15.07 -21.26
C SER A 292 14.18 16.17 -20.39
N ALA A 293 14.73 15.83 -19.22
CA ALA A 293 15.36 16.82 -18.36
C ALA A 293 16.68 17.27 -18.99
N GLU A 294 16.84 18.58 -19.20
CA GLU A 294 18.13 19.16 -19.56
C GLU A 294 19.12 18.84 -18.44
N THR A 295 20.18 18.09 -18.76
CA THR A 295 21.27 17.89 -17.83
C THR A 295 22.01 19.22 -17.70
N ALA A 296 22.04 19.77 -16.48
CA ALA A 296 22.89 20.94 -16.22
C ALA A 296 24.33 20.56 -16.62
N PRO A 297 25.04 21.39 -17.41
CA PRO A 297 26.42 21.10 -17.75
C PRO A 297 27.24 20.95 -16.47
N ALA A 298 28.05 19.89 -16.44
CA ALA A 298 28.88 19.48 -15.30
C ALA A 298 29.92 20.54 -14.92
#